data_AF-A0A075KC10-F1
#
_entry.id   AF-A0A075KC10-F1
#
_cell.length_a   1.000
_cell.length_b   1.000
_cell.length_c   1.000
_cell.angle_alpha   90.00
_cell.angle_beta   90.00
_cell.angle_gamma   90.00
#
_symmetry.space_group_name_H-M   'P 1'
#
loop_
_entity.id
_entity.type
_entity.pdbx_description
1 polymer ?
#
loop_
_entity_poly.entity_id
_entity_poly.type
_entity_poly.pdbx_seq_one_letter_code
_entity_poly.pdbx_strand_id
1 'polypeptide(L)'
;MELDTKQKVLIAIYTEYQKDIPDMASITSSNLGIDHDIFKIALDKLDNEGLVNGLNILKGGYRSIPKQVIIHHAKMSSYGINYVETKLNIQPSLSNKEKVKVVIDRSTEWGWEQLKDIGSKVLSEVIKSHAGI
;
A
#
# COMPACT_ATOMS: atom_id res chain seq x y z
N MET A 1 6.43 17.19 1.30
CA MET A 1 6.17 16.54 -0.01
C MET A 1 4.67 16.26 -0.06
N GLU A 2 4.01 16.55 -1.17
CA GLU A 2 2.59 16.20 -1.34
C GLU A 2 2.50 14.87 -2.10
N LEU A 3 1.96 13.84 -1.44
CA LEU A 3 1.71 12.54 -2.08
C LEU A 3 0.36 12.58 -2.80
N ASP A 4 0.37 12.22 -4.08
CA ASP A 4 -0.88 12.01 -4.82
C ASP A 4 -1.60 10.74 -4.32
N THR A 5 -2.89 10.61 -4.63
CA THR A 5 -3.71 9.50 -4.16
C THR A 5 -3.19 8.13 -4.60
N LYS A 6 -2.60 8.03 -5.81
CA LYS A 6 -2.05 6.77 -6.33
C LYS A 6 -0.82 6.35 -5.52
N GLN A 7 0.05 7.29 -5.20
CA GLN A 7 1.21 7.07 -4.33
C GLN A 7 0.78 6.68 -2.92
N LYS A 8 -0.27 7.32 -2.39
CA LYS A 8 -0.83 6.96 -1.09
C LYS A 8 -1.28 5.49 -1.05
N VAL A 9 -2.07 5.07 -2.02
CA VAL A 9 -2.53 3.67 -2.12
C VAL A 9 -1.35 2.71 -2.28
N LEU A 10 -0.38 3.05 -3.13
CA LEU A 10 0.80 2.21 -3.35
C LEU A 10 1.64 2.02 -2.07
N ILE A 11 1.87 3.09 -1.31
CA ILE A 11 2.64 3.03 -0.06
C ILE A 11 1.89 2.20 0.98
N ALA A 12 0.57 2.31 1.05
CA ALA A 12 -0.23 1.47 1.95
C ALA A 12 -0.12 -0.02 1.60
N ILE A 13 -0.23 -0.37 0.30
CA ILE A 13 -0.03 -1.75 -0.19
C ILE A 13 1.38 -2.22 0.13
N TYR A 14 2.41 -1.41 -0.16
CA TYR A 14 3.80 -1.73 0.15
C TYR A 14 4.01 -2.00 1.64
N THR A 15 3.37 -1.22 2.51
CA THR A 15 3.48 -1.36 3.96
C THR A 15 2.91 -2.70 4.41
N GLU A 16 1.68 -3.02 4.01
CA GLU A 16 1.04 -4.30 4.30
C GLU A 16 1.83 -5.49 3.72
N TYR A 17 2.41 -5.31 2.53
CA TYR A 17 3.23 -6.31 1.85
C TYR A 17 4.52 -6.68 2.61
N GLN A 18 4.92 -5.92 3.63
CA GLN A 18 6.09 -6.25 4.45
C GLN A 18 5.82 -7.37 5.47
N LYS A 19 4.56 -7.76 5.70
CA LYS A 19 4.21 -8.93 6.51
C LYS A 19 4.57 -10.22 5.78
N ASP A 20 4.83 -11.29 6.53
CA ASP A 20 5.03 -12.62 5.95
C ASP A 20 3.75 -13.13 5.26
N ILE A 21 2.59 -12.81 5.87
CA ILE A 21 1.26 -13.08 5.30
C ILE A 21 0.48 -11.75 5.31
N PRO A 22 0.47 -11.01 4.18
CA PRO A 22 -0.27 -9.76 4.07
C PRO A 22 -1.79 -9.96 4.06
N ASP A 23 -2.53 -9.12 4.78
CA ASP A 23 -3.98 -8.95 4.65
C ASP A 23 -4.28 -7.74 3.76
N MET A 24 -4.26 -7.97 2.45
CA MET A 24 -4.53 -6.91 1.47
C MET A 24 -5.96 -6.36 1.54
N ALA A 25 -6.92 -7.12 2.09
CA ALA A 25 -8.30 -6.66 2.25
C ALA A 25 -8.42 -5.53 3.30
N SER A 26 -7.45 -5.42 4.21
CA SER A 26 -7.36 -4.32 5.18
C SER A 26 -7.07 -2.96 4.53
N ILE A 27 -6.51 -2.94 3.31
CA ILE A 27 -6.23 -1.71 2.56
C ILE A 27 -7.52 -1.25 1.86
N THR A 28 -8.23 -0.33 2.52
CA THR A 28 -9.51 0.20 2.07
C THR A 28 -9.46 1.71 1.86
N SER A 29 -10.37 2.24 1.02
CA SER A 29 -10.51 3.67 0.79
C SER A 29 -10.78 4.44 2.09
N SER A 30 -11.62 3.89 2.97
CA SER A 30 -11.95 4.48 4.27
C SER A 30 -10.75 4.54 5.21
N ASN A 31 -9.96 3.46 5.28
CA ASN A 31 -8.77 3.42 6.14
C ASN A 31 -7.71 4.45 5.72
N LEU A 32 -7.70 4.83 4.44
CA LEU A 32 -6.78 5.83 3.90
C LEU A 32 -7.38 7.25 3.85
N GLY A 33 -8.66 7.43 4.19
CA GLY A 33 -9.36 8.70 4.06
C GLY A 33 -9.50 9.17 2.62
N ILE A 34 -9.65 8.24 1.67
CA ILE A 34 -9.73 8.49 0.23
C ILE A 34 -11.16 8.21 -0.25
N ASP A 35 -11.65 9.00 -1.19
CA ASP A 35 -12.91 8.71 -1.89
C ASP A 35 -12.88 7.33 -2.57
N HIS A 36 -14.01 6.61 -2.50
CA HIS A 36 -14.07 5.23 -2.96
C HIS A 36 -13.84 5.08 -4.48
N ASP A 37 -14.37 6.01 -5.29
CA ASP A 37 -14.18 5.96 -6.74
C ASP A 37 -12.74 6.34 -7.12
N ILE A 38 -12.15 7.33 -6.43
CA ILE A 38 -10.74 7.68 -6.61
C ILE A 38 -9.83 6.50 -6.23
N PHE A 39 -10.13 5.79 -5.14
CA PHE A 39 -9.38 4.61 -4.72
C PHE A 39 -9.42 3.49 -5.76
N LYS A 40 -10.58 3.18 -6.34
CA LYS A 40 -10.70 2.20 -7.44
C LYS A 40 -9.88 2.62 -8.66
N ILE A 41 -9.94 3.89 -9.05
CA ILE A 41 -9.13 4.42 -10.16
C ILE A 41 -7.64 4.31 -9.84
N ALA A 42 -7.23 4.61 -8.61
CA ALA A 42 -5.85 4.48 -8.18
C ALA A 42 -5.35 3.03 -8.31
N LEU A 43 -6.13 2.05 -7.85
CA LEU A 43 -5.79 0.63 -8.00
C LEU A 43 -5.70 0.20 -9.47
N ASP A 44 -6.66 0.60 -10.32
CA ASP A 44 -6.61 0.29 -11.76
C ASP A 44 -5.38 0.90 -12.45
N LYS A 45 -4.98 2.11 -12.05
CA LYS A 45 -3.73 2.72 -12.52
C LYS A 45 -2.50 1.97 -12.04
N LEU A 46 -2.45 1.55 -10.77
CA LEU A 46 -1.31 0.80 -10.22
C LEU A 46 -1.13 -0.56 -10.91
N ASP A 47 -2.23 -1.24 -11.24
CA ASP A 47 -2.24 -2.47 -12.04
C ASP A 47 -1.72 -2.21 -13.45
N ASN A 48 -2.32 -1.23 -14.13
CA ASN A 48 -1.97 -0.88 -15.52
C ASN A 48 -0.52 -0.40 -15.67
N GLU A 49 0.02 0.30 -14.67
CA GLU A 49 1.42 0.75 -14.63
C GLU A 49 2.40 -0.35 -14.18
N GLY A 50 1.91 -1.54 -13.83
CA GLY A 50 2.73 -2.67 -13.40
C GLY A 50 3.40 -2.47 -12.04
N LEU A 51 2.86 -1.58 -11.19
CA LEU A 51 3.36 -1.32 -9.83
C LEU A 51 2.82 -2.36 -8.83
N VAL A 52 1.58 -2.80 -9.07
CA VAL A 52 0.88 -3.84 -8.32
C VAL A 52 0.35 -4.85 -9.33
N ASN A 53 0.34 -6.13 -8.97
CA ASN A 53 -0.22 -7.21 -9.79
C ASN A 53 -1.26 -7.99 -8.99
N GLY A 54 -2.10 -8.78 -9.68
CA GLY A 54 -3.04 -9.70 -9.03
C GLY A 54 -4.32 -9.03 -8.54
N LEU A 55 -4.60 -7.80 -8.99
CA LEU A 55 -5.90 -7.17 -8.78
C LEU A 55 -6.94 -7.81 -9.71
N ASN A 56 -8.13 -8.08 -9.19
CA ASN A 56 -9.27 -8.47 -10.02
C ASN A 56 -10.17 -7.24 -10.23
N ILE A 57 -10.11 -6.69 -11.43
CA ILE A 57 -10.75 -5.43 -11.80
C ILE A 57 -11.92 -5.72 -12.74
N LEU A 58 -13.14 -5.51 -12.23
CA LEU A 58 -14.34 -5.61 -13.04
C LEU A 58 -14.65 -4.26 -13.69
N LYS A 59 -14.30 -4.15 -14.97
CA LYS A 59 -14.65 -3.00 -15.82
C LYS A 59 -16.08 -3.15 -16.35
N GLY A 60 -16.82 -2.05 -16.45
CA GLY A 60 -18.19 -2.05 -16.99
C GLY A 60 -18.95 -0.75 -16.73
N GLY A 61 -20.03 -0.54 -17.48
CA GLY A 61 -20.84 0.67 -17.44
C GLY A 61 -20.36 1.78 -18.39
N TYR A 62 -20.96 2.97 -18.29
CA TYR A 62 -20.69 4.12 -19.17
C TYR A 62 -19.55 5.04 -18.67
N ARG A 63 -18.99 4.78 -17.49
CA ARG A 63 -17.96 5.62 -16.86
C ARG A 63 -16.59 4.97 -16.96
N SER A 64 -15.54 5.78 -16.93
CA SER A 64 -14.13 5.36 -16.85
C SER A 64 -13.72 4.85 -15.46
N ILE A 65 -14.68 4.54 -14.58
CA ILE A 65 -14.45 4.09 -13.21
C ILE A 65 -14.74 2.60 -13.17
N PRO A 66 -13.83 1.75 -12.67
CA PRO A 66 -14.12 0.35 -12.45
C PRO A 66 -15.38 0.15 -11.60
N LYS A 67 -16.22 -0.82 -11.98
CA LYS A 67 -17.41 -1.17 -11.21
C LYS A 67 -17.01 -1.76 -9.85
N GLN A 68 -15.98 -2.59 -9.85
CA GLN A 68 -15.42 -3.22 -8.65
C GLN A 68 -13.92 -3.47 -8.83
N VAL A 69 -13.17 -3.34 -7.74
CA VAL A 69 -11.76 -3.76 -7.65
C VAL A 69 -11.60 -4.63 -6.42
N ILE A 70 -11.07 -5.84 -6.60
CA ILE A 70 -10.82 -6.82 -5.54
C ILE A 70 -9.32 -6.91 -5.33
N ILE A 71 -8.86 -6.53 -4.13
CA ILE A 71 -7.44 -6.37 -3.78
C ILE A 71 -6.81 -7.59 -3.07
N HIS A 72 -7.61 -8.59 -2.67
CA HIS A 72 -7.17 -9.71 -1.82
C HIS A 72 -5.90 -10.44 -2.28
N HIS A 73 -5.64 -10.49 -3.59
CA HIS A 73 -4.47 -11.16 -4.16
C HIS A 73 -3.41 -10.19 -4.70
N ALA A 74 -3.50 -8.92 -4.31
CA ALA A 74 -2.56 -7.90 -4.71
C ALA A 74 -1.14 -8.25 -4.25
N LYS A 75 -0.19 -8.09 -5.15
CA LYS A 75 1.24 -8.26 -4.89
C LYS A 75 1.98 -7.08 -5.45
N MET A 76 2.94 -6.56 -4.68
CA MET A 76 3.87 -5.57 -5.22
C MET A 76 4.72 -6.23 -6.30
N SER A 77 4.88 -5.57 -7.45
CA SER A 77 5.90 -5.97 -8.41
C SER A 77 7.28 -5.50 -7.94
N SER A 78 8.36 -6.07 -8.47
CA SER A 78 9.71 -5.56 -8.20
C SER A 78 9.86 -4.08 -8.59
N TYR A 79 9.16 -3.65 -9.64
CA TYR A 79 9.13 -2.26 -10.06
C TYR A 79 8.39 -1.36 -9.04
N GLY A 80 7.24 -1.82 -8.52
CA GLY A 80 6.51 -1.12 -7.47
C GLY A 80 7.29 -1.01 -6.17
N ILE A 81 7.97 -2.08 -5.76
CA ILE A 81 8.86 -2.08 -4.58
C ILE A 81 9.94 -1.02 -4.76
N ASN A 82 10.67 -1.07 -5.87
CA ASN A 82 11.74 -0.12 -6.15
C ASN A 82 11.24 1.33 -6.21
N TYR A 83 10.05 1.55 -6.79
CA TYR A 83 9.43 2.87 -6.83
C TYR A 83 9.22 3.43 -5.42
N VAL A 84 8.60 2.65 -4.52
CA VAL A 84 8.35 3.08 -3.13
C VAL A 84 9.66 3.26 -2.39
N GLU A 85 10.59 2.31 -2.50
CA GLU A 85 11.87 2.38 -1.80
C GLU A 85 12.70 3.60 -2.23
N THR A 86 12.77 3.89 -3.53
CA THR A 86 13.40 5.10 -4.05
C THR A 86 12.70 6.36 -3.56
N LYS A 87 11.36 6.40 -3.62
CA LYS A 87 10.56 7.59 -3.26
C LYS A 87 10.69 7.92 -1.77
N LEU A 88 10.80 6.91 -0.92
CA LEU A 88 10.90 7.04 0.53
C LEU A 88 12.35 7.08 1.04
N ASN A 89 13.32 6.87 0.14
CA ASN A 89 14.74 6.68 0.45
C ASN A 89 14.96 5.52 1.44
N ILE A 90 14.26 4.40 1.22
CA ILE A 90 14.41 3.14 1.96
C ILE A 90 15.52 2.32 1.30
N GLN A 91 16.49 1.88 2.09
CA GLN A 91 17.53 0.99 1.61
C GLN A 91 16.97 -0.42 1.38
N PRO A 92 17.14 -1.04 0.20
CA PRO A 92 16.55 -2.36 -0.10
C PRO A 92 17.00 -3.48 0.84
N SER A 93 18.19 -3.35 1.43
CA SER A 93 18.81 -4.30 2.35
C SER A 93 18.24 -4.29 3.77
N LEU A 94 17.37 -3.32 4.09
CA LEU A 94 16.71 -3.26 5.40
C LEU A 94 15.79 -4.46 5.61
N SER A 95 15.65 -4.88 6.85
CA SER A 95 14.62 -5.85 7.23
C SER A 95 13.22 -5.26 7.04
N ASN A 96 12.21 -6.12 6.87
CA ASN A 96 10.81 -5.71 6.74
C ASN A 96 10.37 -4.78 7.88
N LYS A 97 10.80 -5.09 9.11
CA LYS A 97 10.56 -4.25 10.30
C LYS A 97 11.13 -2.83 10.15
N GLU A 98 12.36 -2.72 9.67
CA GLU A 98 13.01 -1.43 9.46
C GLU A 98 12.37 -0.64 8.32
N LYS A 99 11.97 -1.31 7.23
CA LYS A 99 11.23 -0.69 6.12
C LYS A 99 9.92 -0.07 6.60
N VAL A 100 9.14 -0.80 7.40
CA VAL A 100 7.88 -0.28 7.98
C VAL A 100 8.14 0.91 8.92
N LYS A 101 9.21 0.88 9.72
CA LYS A 101 9.58 2.04 10.56
C LYS A 101 9.85 3.29 9.75
N VAL A 102 10.60 3.18 8.65
CA VAL A 102 10.84 4.32 7.75
C VAL A 102 9.52 4.86 7.19
N VAL A 103 8.58 3.99 6.80
CA VAL A 103 7.25 4.43 6.36
C VAL A 103 6.52 5.22 7.46
N ILE A 104 6.53 4.73 8.71
CA ILE A 104 5.91 5.41 9.86
C ILE A 104 6.54 6.79 10.08
N ASP A 105 7.88 6.88 10.07
CA ASP A 105 8.60 8.14 10.27
C ASP A 105 8.23 9.15 9.19
N ARG A 106 8.26 8.74 7.92
CA ARG A 106 7.83 9.58 6.78
C ARG A 106 6.38 10.01 6.88
N SER A 107 5.49 9.09 7.24
CA SER A 107 4.07 9.42 7.41
C SER A 107 3.84 10.47 8.50
N THR A 108 4.62 10.44 9.57
CA THR A 108 4.58 11.42 10.65
C THR A 108 5.11 12.77 10.18
N GLU A 109 6.23 12.80 9.46
CA GLU A 109 6.78 14.02 8.85
C GLU A 109 5.79 14.72 7.91
N TRP A 110 4.93 13.95 7.23
CA TRP A 110 3.91 14.48 6.32
C TRP A 110 2.56 14.75 6.98
N GLY A 111 2.39 14.44 8.27
CA GLY A 111 1.11 14.56 8.97
C GLY A 111 0.03 13.62 8.43
N TRP A 112 0.41 12.46 7.90
CA TRP A 112 -0.52 11.47 7.35
C TRP A 112 -0.84 10.37 8.40
N GLU A 113 -1.70 10.72 9.35
CA GLU A 113 -2.03 9.86 10.50
C GLU A 113 -2.61 8.49 10.09
N GLN A 114 -3.40 8.41 9.02
CA GLN A 114 -3.95 7.13 8.56
C GLN A 114 -2.85 6.11 8.19
N LEU A 115 -1.79 6.57 7.50
CA LEU A 115 -0.69 5.69 7.11
C LEU A 115 0.16 5.31 8.33
N LYS A 116 0.36 6.23 9.27
CA LYS A 116 1.05 5.95 10.54
C LYS A 116 0.33 4.86 11.35
N ASP A 117 -0.99 4.91 11.41
CA ASP A 117 -1.80 3.89 12.10
C ASP A 117 -1.71 2.53 11.42
N ILE A 118 -1.78 2.49 10.08
CA ILE A 118 -1.56 1.27 9.29
C ILE A 118 -0.16 0.72 9.56
N GLY A 119 0.87 1.56 9.43
CA GLY A 119 2.25 1.17 9.66
C GLY A 119 2.49 0.64 11.07
N SER A 120 1.88 1.24 12.09
CA SER A 120 2.00 0.80 13.48
C SER A 120 1.39 -0.58 13.72
N LYS A 121 0.22 -0.86 13.12
CA LYS A 121 -0.41 -2.20 13.16
C LYS A 121 0.46 -3.23 12.46
N VAL A 122 0.90 -2.91 11.24
CA VAL A 122 1.80 -3.76 10.44
C VAL A 122 3.09 -4.07 11.21
N LEU A 123 3.72 -3.06 11.80
CA LEU A 123 4.94 -3.21 12.57
C LEU A 123 4.76 -4.17 13.75
N SER A 124 3.63 -4.06 14.46
CA SER A 124 3.31 -4.98 15.55
C SER A 124 3.18 -6.42 15.07
N GLU A 125 2.56 -6.67 13.92
CA GLU A 125 2.39 -8.01 13.36
C GLU A 125 3.72 -8.58 12.86
N VAL A 126 4.53 -7.79 12.14
CA VAL A 126 5.87 -8.19 11.70
C VAL A 126 6.74 -8.61 12.88
N ILE A 127 6.69 -7.87 14.00
CA ILE A 127 7.45 -8.22 15.22
C ILE A 127 6.98 -9.55 15.83
N LYS A 128 5.66 -9.78 15.88
CA LYS A 128 5.06 -11.01 16.41
C LYS A 128 5.47 -12.24 15.61
N SER A 129 5.31 -12.19 14.28
CA SER A 129 5.73 -13.27 13.38
C SER A 129 7.20 -13.64 13.53
N HIS A 130 8.09 -12.64 13.67
CA HIS A 130 9.53 -12.87 13.87
C HIS A 130 9.89 -13.39 15.26
N ALA A 131 9.08 -13.10 16.27
CA ALA A 131 9.26 -13.60 17.63
C ALA A 131 8.66 -15.01 17.85
N GLY A 132 7.94 -15.56 16.85
CA GLY A 132 7.30 -16.87 16.94
C GLY A 132 6.07 -16.90 17.86
N ILE A 133 5.43 -15.75 18.06
CA ILE A 133 4.25 -15.55 18.93
C ILE A 133 3.09 -14.92 18.17
#